data_AF-A0A3D4S2M0-F1
#
_entry.id   AF-A0A3D4S2M0-F1
#
_cell.length_a   1.000
_cell.length_b   1.000
_cell.length_c   1.000
_cell.angle_alpha   90.00
_cell.angle_beta   90.00
_cell.angle_gamma   90.00
#
_symmetry.space_group_name_H-M   'P 1'
#
loop_
_entity.id
_entity.type
_entity.pdbx_description
1 polymer ?
#
loop_
_entity_poly.entity_id
_entity_poly.type
_entity_poly.pdbx_seq_one_letter_code
_entity_poly.pdbx_strand_id
1 'polypeptide(L)'
;MPRPEDSYDDWFAAGMAVFWRSTDPADFPPLGNRAAQRAWLGGFGAAWAECPQNSDEPWCDEEVDIALTMALDRREGLLEYRTTF
;
A
#
# COMPACT_ATOMS: atom_id res chain seq x y z
N MET A 1 2.28 2.09 -16.07
CA MET A 1 3.66 2.64 -16.03
C MET A 1 3.79 3.43 -14.73
N PRO A 2 4.86 3.28 -13.94
CA PRO A 2 5.11 4.16 -12.80
C PRO A 2 5.18 5.60 -13.29
N ARG A 3 4.56 6.56 -12.59
CA ARG A 3 4.75 7.97 -12.94
C ARG A 3 6.17 8.38 -12.52
N PRO A 4 6.97 9.01 -13.41
CA PRO A 4 8.36 9.39 -13.12
C PRO A 4 8.55 10.41 -11.99
N GLU A 5 7.50 10.87 -11.31
CA GLU A 5 7.53 12.04 -10.41
C GLU A 5 6.86 11.82 -9.05
N ASP A 6 6.41 10.60 -8.72
CA ASP A 6 5.77 10.38 -7.42
C ASP A 6 6.84 10.53 -6.32
N SER A 7 6.70 11.60 -5.55
CA SER A 7 7.59 12.01 -4.46
C SER A 7 7.51 11.03 -3.29
N TYR A 8 8.36 11.22 -2.28
CA TYR A 8 8.24 10.46 -1.03
C TYR A 8 6.82 10.60 -0.43
N ASP A 9 6.28 11.81 -0.43
CA ASP A 9 4.97 12.12 0.15
C ASP A 9 3.83 11.48 -0.64
N ASP A 10 3.95 11.39 -1.97
CA ASP A 10 2.95 10.73 -2.82
C ASP A 10 2.89 9.22 -2.51
N TRP A 11 4.03 8.56 -2.37
CA TRP A 11 4.08 7.14 -2.02
C TRP A 11 3.62 6.90 -0.59
N PHE A 12 3.93 7.80 0.33
CA PHE A 12 3.41 7.75 1.70
C PHE A 12 1.87 7.85 1.69
N ALA A 13 1.30 8.83 0.98
CA ALA A 13 -0.15 8.99 0.85
C ALA A 13 -0.80 7.76 0.18
N ALA A 14 -0.18 7.18 -0.85
CA ALA A 14 -0.65 5.95 -1.49
C ALA A 14 -0.67 4.77 -0.49
N GLY A 15 0.33 4.66 0.38
CA GLY A 15 0.35 3.65 1.45
C GLY A 15 -0.85 3.79 2.40
N MET A 16 -1.16 5.03 2.81
CA MET A 16 -2.34 5.32 3.63
C MET A 16 -3.63 4.96 2.87
N ALA A 17 -3.71 5.30 1.58
CA ALA A 17 -4.88 5.01 0.75
C ALA A 17 -5.13 3.50 0.64
N VAL A 18 -4.08 2.68 0.49
CA VAL A 18 -4.23 1.22 0.43
C VAL A 18 -4.68 0.64 1.78
N PHE A 19 -4.20 1.18 2.91
CA PHE A 19 -4.73 0.81 4.23
C PHE A 19 -6.24 1.07 4.30
N TRP A 20 -6.69 2.21 3.79
CA TRP A 20 -8.11 2.57 3.63
C TRP A 20 -8.77 1.95 2.38
N ARG A 21 -8.31 0.77 1.97
CA ARG A 21 -8.92 -0.10 0.95
C ARG A 21 -8.90 0.45 -0.47
N SER A 22 -8.02 1.39 -0.82
CA SER A 22 -7.85 1.79 -2.21
C SER A 22 -7.55 0.58 -3.09
N THR A 23 -8.25 0.48 -4.21
CA THR A 23 -8.03 -0.58 -5.20
C THR A 23 -7.25 -0.13 -6.43
N ASP A 24 -6.85 1.13 -6.50
CA ASP A 24 -6.16 1.68 -7.67
C ASP A 24 -4.77 1.02 -7.83
N PRO A 25 -4.47 0.38 -8.98
CA PRO A 25 -3.13 -0.12 -9.29
C PRO A 25 -2.03 0.95 -9.17
N ALA A 26 -2.35 2.24 -9.34
CA ALA A 26 -1.41 3.34 -9.21
C ALA A 26 -0.93 3.56 -7.77
N ASP A 27 -1.68 3.08 -6.77
CA ASP A 27 -1.31 3.19 -5.36
C ASP A 27 -0.31 2.12 -4.92
N PHE A 28 0.14 1.26 -5.84
CA PHE A 28 1.12 0.21 -5.55
C PHE A 28 2.50 0.59 -6.11
N PRO A 29 3.54 0.65 -5.26
CA PRO A 29 4.86 1.08 -5.68
C PRO A 29 5.52 0.04 -6.61
N PRO A 30 6.37 0.47 -7.55
CA PRO A 30 7.08 -0.45 -8.43
C PRO A 30 7.99 -1.41 -7.66
N LEU A 31 8.01 -2.69 -8.06
CA LEU A 31 8.81 -3.75 -7.39
C LEU A 31 10.33 -3.49 -7.33
N GLY A 32 10.85 -2.63 -8.21
CA GLY A 32 12.27 -2.26 -8.26
C GLY A 32 12.62 -0.95 -7.54
N ASN A 33 11.65 -0.21 -7.01
CA ASN A 33 11.88 1.09 -6.41
C ASN A 33 11.81 1.01 -4.87
N ARG A 34 12.96 0.76 -4.24
CA ARG A 34 13.07 0.63 -2.77
C ARG A 34 12.73 1.91 -2.00
N ALA A 35 12.86 3.09 -2.62
CA ALA A 35 12.50 4.35 -1.97
C ALA A 35 10.98 4.49 -1.91
N ALA A 36 10.30 4.28 -3.04
CA ALA A 36 8.84 4.25 -3.12
C ALA A 36 8.24 3.19 -2.19
N GLN A 37 8.76 1.97 -2.20
CA GLN A 37 8.30 0.90 -1.31
C GLN A 37 8.42 1.25 0.17
N ARG A 38 9.51 1.92 0.57
CA ARG A 38 9.70 2.34 1.97
C ARG A 38 8.76 3.46 2.38
N ALA A 39 8.58 4.46 1.52
CA ALA A 39 7.61 5.53 1.75
C ALA A 39 6.19 4.97 1.88
N TRP A 40 5.81 4.09 0.96
CA TRP A 40 4.53 3.40 0.95
C TRP A 40 4.28 2.55 2.20
N LEU A 41 5.24 1.72 2.61
CA LEU A 41 5.14 0.95 3.87
C LEU A 41 5.05 1.88 5.09
N GLY A 42 5.73 3.01 5.06
CA GLY A 42 5.65 4.04 6.10
C GLY A 42 4.24 4.62 6.22
N GLY A 43 3.62 4.99 5.10
CA GLY A 43 2.25 5.50 5.08
C GLY A 43 1.20 4.46 5.48
N PHE A 44 1.35 3.23 5.00
CA PHE A 44 0.48 2.12 5.39
C PHE A 44 0.55 1.89 6.91
N GLY A 45 1.76 1.79 7.46
CA GLY A 45 1.97 1.60 8.90
C GLY A 45 1.50 2.79 9.74
N ALA A 46 1.62 4.01 9.24
CA ALA A 46 1.08 5.20 9.91
C ALA A 46 -0.45 5.17 9.97
N ALA A 47 -1.12 4.86 8.86
CA ALA A 47 -2.57 4.73 8.83
C ALA A 47 -3.08 3.59 9.74
N TRP A 48 -2.35 2.48 9.81
CA TRP A 48 -2.62 1.41 10.77
C TRP A 48 -2.47 1.88 12.22
N ALA A 49 -1.37 2.55 12.57
CA ALA A 49 -1.12 3.02 13.92
C ALA A 49 -2.11 4.12 14.38
N GLU A 50 -2.65 4.88 13.43
CA GLU A 50 -3.67 5.91 13.67
C GLU A 50 -5.10 5.37 13.58
N CYS A 51 -5.30 4.09 13.25
CA CYS A 51 -6.66 3.58 13.15
C CYS A 51 -7.36 3.61 14.51
N PRO A 52 -8.59 4.16 14.61
CA PRO A 52 -9.30 4.26 15.87
C PRO A 52 -9.50 2.89 16.52
N GLN A 53 -9.26 2.80 17.82
CA GLN A 53 -9.66 1.63 18.61
C GLN A 53 -11.18 1.45 18.54
N ASN A 54 -11.65 0.24 18.25
CA ASN A 54 -13.06 -0.07 17.98
C ASN A 54 -13.62 0.56 16.70
N SER A 55 -12.79 0.71 15.66
CA SER A 55 -13.32 1.00 14.33
C SER A 55 -14.23 -0.16 13.88
N ASP A 56 -15.28 0.14 13.13
CA ASP A 56 -16.11 -0.90 12.49
C ASP A 56 -15.34 -1.65 11.39
N GLU A 57 -14.14 -1.19 11.03
CA GLU A 57 -13.27 -1.81 10.03
C GLU A 57 -12.47 -2.96 10.64
N PRO A 58 -12.73 -4.21 10.23
CA PRO A 58 -12.16 -5.39 10.88
C PRO A 58 -10.65 -5.52 10.73
N TRP A 59 -10.02 -4.83 9.77
CA TRP A 59 -8.56 -4.87 9.58
C TRP A 59 -7.80 -3.87 10.45
N CYS A 60 -8.49 -2.97 11.16
CA CYS A 60 -7.86 -2.01 12.05
C CYS A 60 -7.42 -2.60 13.39
N ASP A 61 -8.10 -3.64 13.85
CA ASP A 61 -7.75 -4.36 15.08
C ASP A 61 -6.72 -5.47 14.84
N GLU A 62 -6.34 -5.72 13.58
CA GLU A 62 -5.38 -6.74 13.20
C GLU A 62 -3.94 -6.25 13.36
N GLU A 63 -3.00 -7.19 13.51
CA GLU A 63 -1.57 -6.88 13.40
C GLU A 63 -1.25 -6.31 12.00
N VAL A 64 -0.28 -5.40 11.93
CA VAL A 64 0.01 -4.63 10.70
C VAL A 64 0.36 -5.52 9.50
N ASP A 65 0.98 -6.68 9.72
CA ASP A 65 1.32 -7.67 8.69
C ASP A 65 0.09 -8.43 8.19
N ILE A 66 -0.87 -8.73 9.07
CA ILE A 66 -2.17 -9.31 8.70
C ILE A 66 -2.96 -8.29 7.88
N ALA A 67 -3.08 -7.05 8.35
CA ALA A 67 -3.74 -5.96 7.62
C ALA A 67 -3.12 -5.75 6.23
N LEU A 68 -1.78 -5.77 6.14
CA LEU A 68 -1.06 -5.67 4.87
C LEU A 68 -1.36 -6.87 3.95
N THR A 69 -1.38 -8.08 4.48
CA THR A 69 -1.74 -9.29 3.71
C THR A 69 -3.15 -9.18 3.14
N MET A 70 -4.12 -8.75 3.96
CA MET A 70 -5.51 -8.53 3.54
C MET A 70 -5.65 -7.42 2.48
N ALA A 71 -4.81 -6.39 2.53
CA ALA A 71 -4.81 -5.31 1.54
C ALA A 71 -4.25 -5.78 0.18
N LEU A 72 -3.32 -6.74 0.21
CA LEU A 72 -2.68 -7.33 -0.96
C LEU A 72 -3.41 -8.55 -1.54
N ASP A 73 -4.37 -9.13 -0.81
CA ASP A 73 -5.15 -10.29 -1.27
C ASP A 73 -5.82 -10.03 -2.63
N ARG A 74 -5.76 -11.02 -3.53
CA ARG A 74 -6.24 -10.97 -4.92
C ARG A 74 -5.57 -9.93 -5.83
N ARG A 75 -4.39 -9.44 -5.45
CA ARG A 75 -3.59 -8.50 -6.26
C ARG A 75 -2.35 -9.12 -6.88
N GLU A 76 -2.32 -10.45 -7.03
CA GLU A 76 -1.19 -11.17 -7.60
C GLU A 76 -0.89 -10.71 -9.03
N GLY A 77 -1.91 -10.29 -9.79
CA GLY A 77 -1.77 -9.73 -11.14
C GLY A 77 -0.99 -8.40 -11.22
N LEU A 78 -0.83 -7.67 -10.10
CA LEU A 78 0.04 -6.49 -10.05
C LEU A 78 1.54 -6.87 -10.12
N LEU A 79 1.87 -8.12 -9.77
CA LEU A 79 3.24 -8.66 -9.86
C LEU A 79 3.61 -9.07 -11.30
N GLU A 80 2.61 -9.30 -12.15
CA GLU A 80 2.79 -9.77 -13.54
C GLU A 80 3.18 -8.65 -14.52
N TYR A 81 3.16 -7.38 -14.10
CA TYR A 81 3.45 -6.20 -14.94
C TYR A 81 4.92 -6.06 -15.37
N ARG A 82 5.71 -7.14 -15.30
CA ARG A 82 7.13 -7.21 -15.67
C ARG A 82 7.48 -8.49 -16.46
N THR A 83 6.65 -8.85 -17.43
CA THR A 83 7.07 -9.74 -18.53
C THR A 83 6.46 -9.27 -19.84
N THR A 84 7.07 -8.27 -20.45
CA THR A 84 6.98 -8.07 -21.91
C THR A 84 8.34 -7.56 -22.37
N PHE A 85 8.89 -8.27 -23.36
CA PHE A 85 10.26 -8.22 -23.86
C PHE A 85 10.68 -6.84 -24.41
#